data_AF-A0A1H7FLJ3-F1
#
_entry.id   AF-A0A1H7FLJ3-F1
#
_cell.length_a   1.000
_cell.length_b   1.000
_cell.length_c   1.000
_cell.angle_alpha   90.00
_cell.angle_beta   90.00
_cell.angle_gamma   90.00
#
_symmetry.space_group_name_H-M   'P 1'
#
loop_
_entity.id
_entity.type
_entity.pdbx_description
1 polymer ?
#
loop_
_entity_poly.entity_id
_entity_poly.type
_entity_poly.pdbx_seq_one_letter_code
_entity_poly.pdbx_strand_id
1 'polypeptide(L)'
;MKARSTPARTPAITPEILLRAYAAGVFPMAESADDPGLFWVEPEIRGIIPLDAFHLPGRLARTVRSDRFEIRIDHDFARVIAACAESRPDRTETWINGRIRALYGELFHLGYVHTVECWREDRLVGGLYGLSLGGAFFGESMFHRETDASKVALVHLIARLRRGGYRLLDTQFQTAHLSQFGTREVPREAYRELLDAAVAADGDWWAWPAGQAVTGGEALAELSG
;
A
#
# COMPACT_ATOMS: atom_id res chain seq x y z
N MET A 1 19.05 -15.71 47.62
CA MET A 1 18.50 -14.56 46.89
C MET A 1 18.24 -14.99 45.45
N LYS A 2 16.98 -15.13 45.03
CA LYS A 2 16.63 -15.36 43.61
C LYS A 2 16.45 -13.99 42.97
N ALA A 3 17.33 -13.63 42.03
CA ALA A 3 17.15 -12.46 41.19
C ALA A 3 15.84 -12.63 40.41
N ARG A 4 14.87 -11.73 40.63
CA ARG A 4 13.70 -11.62 39.77
C ARG A 4 14.19 -11.02 38.47
N SER A 5 14.20 -11.80 37.39
CA SER A 5 14.34 -11.25 36.04
C SER A 5 13.07 -10.47 35.74
N THR A 6 13.16 -9.13 35.80
CA THR A 6 12.15 -8.27 35.18
C THR A 6 12.15 -8.61 33.69
N PRO A 7 11.02 -8.97 33.07
CA PRO A 7 10.98 -9.16 31.62
C PRO A 7 11.34 -7.81 31.01
N ALA A 8 12.45 -7.75 30.27
CA ALA A 8 12.80 -6.58 29.50
C ALA A 8 11.63 -6.32 28.54
N ARG A 9 10.91 -5.22 28.74
CA ARG A 9 9.89 -4.78 27.78
C ARG A 9 10.61 -4.62 26.45
N THR A 10 10.28 -5.45 25.46
CA THR A 10 10.64 -5.18 24.07
C THR A 10 10.20 -3.75 23.78
N PRO A 11 11.10 -2.85 23.31
CA PRO A 11 10.72 -1.47 23.06
C PRO A 11 9.50 -1.44 22.13
N ALA A 12 8.50 -0.65 22.50
CA ALA A 12 7.27 -0.54 21.73
C ALA A 12 7.60 0.05 20.36
N ILE A 13 7.24 -0.66 19.28
CA ILE A 13 7.23 -0.10 17.93
C ILE A 13 6.29 1.10 17.93
N THR A 14 6.82 2.28 17.60
CA THR A 14 6.09 3.55 17.41
C THR A 14 6.00 3.89 15.93
N PRO A 15 5.13 4.83 15.51
CA PRO A 15 5.09 5.33 14.13
C PRO A 15 6.46 5.76 13.58
N GLU A 16 7.28 6.44 14.38
CA GLU A 16 8.60 6.92 13.95
C GLU A 16 9.60 5.77 13.75
N ILE A 17 9.54 4.74 14.61
CA ILE A 17 10.34 3.52 14.43
C ILE A 17 9.90 2.80 13.16
N LEU A 18 8.59 2.75 12.90
CA LEU A 18 8.04 2.14 11.70
C LEU A 18 8.51 2.86 10.43
N LEU A 19 8.46 4.19 10.39
CA LEU A 19 8.98 4.97 9.26
C LEU A 19 10.48 4.74 9.01
N ARG A 20 11.28 4.63 10.08
CA ARG A 20 12.71 4.29 9.98
C ARG A 20 12.93 2.88 9.46
N ALA A 21 12.09 1.92 9.84
CA ALA A 21 12.14 0.56 9.32
C ALA A 21 11.85 0.57 7.81
N TYR A 22 10.81 1.29 7.37
CA TYR A 22 10.50 1.45 5.93
C TYR A 22 11.64 2.07 5.14
N ALA A 23 12.26 3.13 5.67
CA ALA A 23 13.45 3.74 5.07
C ALA A 23 14.63 2.77 4.95
N ALA A 24 14.71 1.75 5.80
CA ALA A 24 15.72 0.70 5.76
C ALA A 24 15.30 -0.55 4.95
N GLY A 25 14.11 -0.53 4.32
CA GLY A 25 13.58 -1.64 3.54
C GLY A 25 12.94 -2.75 4.39
N VAL A 26 12.61 -2.47 5.64
CA VAL A 26 12.04 -3.42 6.61
C VAL A 26 10.59 -3.03 6.92
N PHE A 27 9.69 -4.01 7.00
CA PHE A 27 8.28 -3.78 7.30
C PHE A 27 7.76 -4.75 8.36
N PRO A 28 6.72 -4.38 9.14
CA PRO A 28 6.19 -5.21 10.21
C PRO A 28 5.12 -6.17 9.67
N MET A 29 5.05 -7.35 10.27
CA MET A 29 3.92 -8.27 10.11
C MET A 29 3.55 -8.88 11.48
N ALA A 30 2.36 -9.44 11.59
CA ALA A 30 1.95 -10.30 12.71
C ALA A 30 1.70 -11.72 12.21
N GLU A 31 1.78 -12.72 13.09
CA GLU A 31 1.49 -14.11 12.68
C GLU A 31 0.01 -14.29 12.32
N SER A 32 -0.88 -13.61 13.05
CA SER A 32 -2.32 -13.65 12.82
C SER A 32 -3.01 -12.37 13.31
N ALA A 33 -4.32 -12.24 13.05
CA ALA A 33 -5.15 -11.12 13.48
C ALA A 33 -5.20 -10.96 15.01
N ASP A 34 -5.09 -12.09 15.73
CA ASP A 34 -5.25 -12.18 17.18
C ASP A 34 -3.90 -12.20 17.91
N ASP A 35 -2.78 -12.35 17.19
CA ASP A 35 -1.43 -12.27 17.77
C ASP A 35 -1.13 -10.81 18.18
N PRO A 36 -0.81 -10.52 19.44
CA PRO A 36 -0.43 -9.16 19.87
C PRO A 36 1.00 -8.77 19.45
N GLY A 37 1.79 -9.72 18.97
CA GLY A 37 3.16 -9.56 18.51
C GLY A 37 3.27 -8.88 17.15
N LEU A 38 4.46 -8.35 16.89
CA LEU A 38 4.90 -7.94 15.57
C LEU A 38 6.31 -8.46 15.36
N PHE A 39 6.62 -8.90 14.15
CA PHE A 39 7.96 -9.24 13.72
C PHE A 39 8.33 -8.42 12.49
N TRP A 40 9.63 -8.23 12.30
CA TRP A 40 10.18 -7.47 11.18
C TRP A 40 10.52 -8.40 10.02
N VAL A 41 10.21 -7.96 8.81
CA VAL A 41 10.45 -8.72 7.59
C VAL A 41 11.37 -7.92 6.67
N GLU A 42 12.41 -8.60 6.20
CA GLU A 42 13.37 -8.10 5.22
C GLU A 42 13.66 -9.21 4.19
N PRO A 43 12.91 -9.27 3.08
CA PRO A 43 13.08 -10.31 2.07
C PRO A 43 14.45 -10.24 1.37
N GLU A 44 15.00 -11.38 0.95
CA GLU A 44 16.16 -11.42 0.05
C GLU A 44 15.80 -10.98 -1.38
N ILE A 45 14.56 -11.22 -1.78
CA ILE A 45 13.97 -10.82 -3.06
C ILE A 45 12.74 -9.95 -2.77
N ARG A 46 12.72 -8.74 -3.32
CA ARG A 46 11.64 -7.76 -3.14
C ARG A 46 10.78 -7.66 -4.40
N GLY A 47 9.46 -7.62 -4.24
CA GLY A 47 8.53 -7.31 -5.32
C GLY A 47 8.34 -5.80 -5.51
N ILE A 48 8.42 -5.33 -6.75
CA ILE A 48 8.12 -3.94 -7.11
C ILE A 48 7.20 -3.89 -8.34
N ILE A 49 6.45 -2.80 -8.51
CA ILE A 49 5.83 -2.44 -9.79
C ILE A 49 6.59 -1.24 -10.35
N PRO A 50 7.33 -1.38 -11.47
CA PRO A 50 7.96 -0.24 -12.12
C PRO A 50 6.90 0.75 -12.61
N LEU A 51 6.99 2.01 -12.18
CA LEU A 51 6.01 3.05 -12.53
C LEU A 51 6.08 3.44 -14.03
N ASP A 52 7.26 3.32 -14.63
CA ASP A 52 7.56 3.60 -16.04
C ASP A 52 7.29 2.41 -16.97
N ALA A 53 7.15 1.20 -16.43
CA ALA A 53 6.88 -0.03 -17.19
C ALA A 53 5.65 -0.79 -16.68
N PHE A 54 4.68 -0.07 -16.11
CA PHE A 54 3.42 -0.64 -15.64
C PHE A 54 2.65 -1.27 -16.80
N HIS A 55 2.33 -2.56 -16.67
CA HIS A 55 1.49 -3.23 -17.65
C HIS A 55 0.02 -3.09 -17.28
N LEU A 56 -0.75 -2.36 -18.10
CA LEU A 56 -2.19 -2.25 -17.93
C LEU A 56 -2.94 -3.21 -18.86
N PRO A 57 -3.63 -4.25 -18.35
CA PRO A 57 -4.44 -5.12 -19.18
C PRO A 57 -5.53 -4.34 -19.92
N GLY A 58 -5.68 -4.54 -21.24
CA GLY A 58 -6.61 -3.76 -22.06
C GLY A 58 -8.09 -3.89 -21.64
N ARG A 59 -8.50 -5.02 -21.04
CA ARG A 59 -9.84 -5.16 -20.44
C ARG A 59 -10.00 -4.25 -19.22
N LEU A 60 -8.99 -4.18 -18.37
CA LEU A 60 -9.01 -3.32 -17.19
C LEU A 60 -9.02 -1.85 -17.59
N ALA A 61 -8.27 -1.44 -18.62
CA ALA A 61 -8.30 -0.08 -19.14
C ALA A 61 -9.72 0.36 -19.57
N ARG A 62 -10.54 -0.56 -20.10
CA ARG A 62 -11.95 -0.28 -20.40
C ARG A 62 -12.79 -0.11 -19.14
N THR A 63 -12.57 -0.94 -18.13
CA THR A 63 -13.25 -0.82 -16.82
C THR A 63 -12.92 0.50 -16.13
N VAL A 64 -11.65 0.92 -16.16
CA VAL A 64 -11.20 2.20 -15.60
C VAL A 64 -11.88 3.36 -16.33
N ARG A 65 -11.85 3.37 -17.67
CA ARG A 65 -12.46 4.42 -18.50
C ARG A 65 -13.98 4.53 -18.35
N SER A 66 -14.66 3.50 -17.83
CA SER A 66 -16.11 3.53 -17.70
C SER A 66 -16.60 4.29 -16.46
N ASP A 67 -15.69 4.73 -15.58
CA ASP A 67 -16.01 5.47 -14.35
C ASP A 67 -17.13 4.81 -13.52
N ARG A 68 -17.20 3.47 -13.54
CA ARG A 68 -18.24 2.71 -12.84
C ARG A 68 -18.06 2.71 -11.31
N PHE A 69 -16.89 3.12 -10.86
CA PHE A 69 -16.55 3.30 -9.46
C PHE A 69 -16.17 4.76 -9.26
N GLU A 70 -16.74 5.40 -8.25
CA GLU A 70 -16.27 6.68 -7.76
C GLU A 70 -14.97 6.47 -6.98
N ILE A 71 -13.92 7.20 -7.33
CA ILE A 71 -12.62 7.09 -6.66
C ILE A 71 -12.51 8.16 -5.59
N ARG A 72 -12.32 7.73 -4.34
CA ARG A 72 -12.05 8.60 -3.19
C ARG A 72 -10.66 8.31 -2.63
N ILE A 73 -10.03 9.34 -2.07
CA ILE A 73 -8.65 9.30 -1.56
C ILE A 73 -8.69 9.77 -0.12
N ASP A 74 -8.05 9.03 0.77
CA ASP A 74 -7.92 9.34 2.19
C ASP A 74 -9.28 9.67 2.86
N HIS A 75 -10.36 9.03 2.41
CA HIS A 75 -11.72 9.36 2.82
C HIS A 75 -12.20 8.49 3.99
N ASP A 76 -11.90 7.19 3.98
CA ASP A 76 -12.29 6.27 5.07
C ASP A 76 -11.23 5.18 5.32
N PHE A 77 -10.08 5.59 5.86
CA PHE A 77 -9.00 4.67 6.24
C PHE A 77 -9.47 3.53 7.14
N ALA A 78 -10.32 3.83 8.12
CA ALA A 78 -10.80 2.84 9.09
C ALA A 78 -11.55 1.69 8.39
N ARG A 79 -12.41 1.98 7.41
CA ARG A 79 -13.08 0.94 6.63
C ARG A 79 -12.14 0.22 5.68
N VAL A 80 -11.18 0.92 5.06
CA VAL A 80 -10.21 0.30 4.16
C VAL A 80 -9.34 -0.73 4.89
N ILE A 81 -8.71 -0.35 6.01
CA ILE A 81 -7.87 -1.28 6.76
C ILE A 81 -8.68 -2.40 7.41
N ALA A 82 -9.93 -2.12 7.81
CA ALA A 82 -10.83 -3.14 8.31
C ALA A 82 -11.13 -4.19 7.23
N ALA A 83 -11.47 -3.75 6.02
CA ALA A 83 -11.76 -4.62 4.90
C ALA A 83 -10.53 -5.39 4.38
N CYS A 84 -9.33 -4.80 4.46
CA CYS A 84 -8.07 -5.49 4.18
C CYS A 84 -7.77 -6.60 5.19
N ALA A 85 -8.21 -6.45 6.44
CA ALA A 85 -8.02 -7.42 7.51
C ALA A 85 -9.10 -8.53 7.55
N GLU A 86 -10.15 -8.43 6.73
CA GLU A 86 -11.19 -9.46 6.68
C GLU A 86 -10.60 -10.82 6.25
N SER A 87 -11.03 -11.88 6.94
CA SER A 87 -10.81 -13.26 6.51
C SER A 87 -11.68 -13.54 5.28
N ARG A 88 -11.11 -14.23 4.30
CA ARG A 88 -11.79 -14.60 3.04
C ARG A 88 -11.70 -16.12 2.83
N PRO A 89 -12.60 -16.73 2.05
CA PRO A 89 -12.54 -18.16 1.77
C PRO A 89 -11.18 -18.63 1.21
N ASP A 90 -10.52 -17.76 0.45
CA ASP A 90 -9.19 -17.96 -0.14
C ASP A 90 -8.04 -17.45 0.75
N ARG A 91 -8.35 -16.75 1.85
CA ARG A 91 -7.38 -16.19 2.80
C ARG A 91 -7.95 -16.23 4.22
N THR A 92 -7.87 -17.39 4.86
CA THR A 92 -8.50 -17.62 6.17
C THR A 92 -7.84 -16.85 7.30
N GLU A 93 -6.56 -16.46 7.14
CA GLU A 93 -5.78 -15.72 8.12
C GLU A 93 -5.31 -14.36 7.57
N THR A 94 -5.14 -13.37 8.45
CA THR A 94 -4.55 -12.08 8.10
C THR A 94 -3.43 -11.75 9.08
N TRP A 95 -2.40 -11.07 8.58
CA TRP A 95 -1.34 -10.51 9.41
C TRP A 95 -1.71 -9.14 10.00
N ILE A 96 -2.86 -8.56 9.61
CA ILE A 96 -3.29 -7.23 10.05
C ILE A 96 -4.00 -7.34 11.40
N ASN A 97 -3.20 -7.37 12.46
CA ASN A 97 -3.68 -7.39 13.84
C ASN A 97 -4.09 -5.99 14.36
N GLY A 98 -4.58 -5.95 15.60
CA GLY A 98 -4.97 -4.69 16.26
C GLY A 98 -3.83 -3.66 16.38
N ARG A 99 -2.57 -4.12 16.52
CA ARG A 99 -1.41 -3.24 16.67
C ARG A 99 -1.01 -2.59 15.35
N ILE A 100 -1.05 -3.32 14.23
CA ILE A 100 -0.88 -2.77 12.88
C ILE A 100 -1.97 -1.75 12.61
N ARG A 101 -3.24 -2.05 12.92
CA ARG A 101 -4.34 -1.09 12.74
C ARG A 101 -4.09 0.23 13.47
N ALA A 102 -3.62 0.16 14.71
CA ALA A 102 -3.29 1.35 15.50
C ALA A 102 -2.12 2.14 14.88
N LEU A 103 -1.00 1.48 14.57
CA LEU A 103 0.20 2.13 14.02
C LEU A 103 -0.07 2.82 12.68
N TYR A 104 -0.78 2.15 11.76
CA TYR A 104 -1.09 2.74 10.46
C TYR A 104 -2.19 3.79 10.55
N GLY A 105 -3.09 3.70 11.54
CA GLY A 105 -4.04 4.78 11.84
C GLY A 105 -3.33 6.05 12.32
N GLU A 106 -2.36 5.92 13.22
CA GLU A 106 -1.52 7.06 13.63
C GLU A 106 -0.75 7.64 12.44
N LEU A 107 -0.13 6.78 11.61
CA LEU A 107 0.57 7.23 10.41
C LEU A 107 -0.34 7.85 9.35
N PHE A 108 -1.59 7.42 9.26
CA PHE A 108 -2.61 8.05 8.40
C PHE A 108 -2.91 9.47 8.89
N HIS A 109 -3.12 9.65 10.20
CA HIS A 109 -3.33 10.97 10.79
C HIS A 109 -2.12 11.90 10.66
N LEU A 110 -0.91 11.33 10.61
CA LEU A 110 0.33 12.08 10.36
C LEU A 110 0.58 12.36 8.87
N GLY A 111 -0.25 11.84 7.96
CA GLY A 111 -0.15 12.07 6.52
C GLY A 111 0.88 11.20 5.78
N TYR A 112 1.31 10.09 6.39
CA TYR A 112 2.21 9.12 5.77
C TYR A 112 1.48 7.94 5.15
N VAL A 113 0.33 7.55 5.68
CA VAL A 113 -0.47 6.46 5.11
C VAL A 113 -1.60 7.06 4.29
N HIS A 114 -1.85 6.46 3.13
CA HIS A 114 -2.87 6.90 2.20
C HIS A 114 -3.72 5.74 1.70
N THR A 115 -4.95 6.04 1.28
CA THR A 115 -5.92 5.11 0.70
C THR A 115 -6.31 5.52 -0.71
N VAL A 116 -6.59 4.51 -1.53
CA VAL A 116 -7.31 4.67 -2.79
C VAL A 116 -8.53 3.76 -2.75
N GLU A 117 -9.70 4.36 -2.87
CA GLU A 117 -10.97 3.73 -2.53
C GLU A 117 -11.91 3.72 -3.73
N CYS A 118 -12.52 2.58 -4.00
CA CYS A 118 -13.56 2.43 -5.01
C CYS A 118 -14.92 2.36 -4.35
N TRP A 119 -15.76 3.35 -4.64
CA TRP A 119 -17.11 3.49 -4.14
C TRP A 119 -18.13 3.26 -5.26
N ARG A 120 -19.26 2.67 -4.91
CA ARG A 120 -20.41 2.54 -5.82
C ARG A 120 -21.68 2.64 -5.00
N GLU A 121 -22.57 3.56 -5.35
CA GLU A 121 -23.82 3.79 -4.61
C GLU A 121 -23.55 3.97 -3.10
N ASP A 122 -22.54 4.78 -2.74
CA ASP A 122 -22.05 5.00 -1.37
C ASP A 122 -21.58 3.75 -0.60
N ARG A 123 -21.38 2.63 -1.30
CA ARG A 123 -20.76 1.42 -0.74
C ARG A 123 -19.28 1.37 -1.11
N LEU A 124 -18.43 1.16 -0.10
CA LEU A 124 -17.01 0.86 -0.31
C LEU A 124 -16.88 -0.58 -0.85
N VAL A 125 -16.55 -0.71 -2.13
CA VAL A 125 -16.55 -1.98 -2.87
C VAL A 125 -15.15 -2.48 -3.25
N GLY A 126 -14.12 -1.69 -2.95
CA GLY A 126 -12.73 -2.12 -3.05
C GLY A 126 -11.80 -0.96 -2.72
N GLY A 127 -10.52 -1.26 -2.63
CA GLY A 127 -9.51 -0.25 -2.37
C GLY A 127 -8.20 -0.85 -1.92
N LEU A 128 -7.27 0.03 -1.60
CA LEU A 128 -5.96 -0.29 -1.06
C LEU A 128 -5.52 0.79 -0.09
N TYR A 129 -4.54 0.46 0.74
CA TYR A 129 -3.78 1.45 1.49
C TYR A 129 -2.28 1.20 1.33
N GLY A 130 -1.50 2.24 1.57
CA GLY A 130 -0.05 2.16 1.56
C GLY A 130 0.59 3.31 2.30
N LEU A 131 1.91 3.23 2.45
CA LEU A 131 2.73 4.24 3.12
C LEU A 131 3.53 5.02 2.08
N SER A 132 3.54 6.34 2.19
CA SER A 132 4.34 7.26 1.39
C SER A 132 5.52 7.77 2.22
N LEU A 133 6.73 7.70 1.68
CA LEU A 133 7.94 8.25 2.29
C LEU A 133 8.90 8.76 1.21
N GLY A 134 9.07 10.09 1.15
CA GLY A 134 9.75 10.72 0.02
C GLY A 134 9.04 10.37 -1.29
N GLY A 135 9.80 9.96 -2.30
CA GLY A 135 9.32 9.44 -3.57
C GLY A 135 9.07 7.93 -3.59
N ALA A 136 9.04 7.24 -2.44
CA ALA A 136 8.69 5.82 -2.33
C ALA A 136 7.26 5.64 -1.82
N PHE A 137 6.54 4.69 -2.42
CA PHE A 137 5.23 4.24 -1.95
C PHE A 137 5.26 2.73 -1.69
N PHE A 138 4.86 2.33 -0.49
CA PHE A 138 4.79 0.93 -0.05
C PHE A 138 3.33 0.50 -0.07
N GLY A 139 2.94 -0.32 -1.05
CA GLY A 139 1.57 -0.84 -1.13
C GLY A 139 1.37 -1.94 -0.10
N GLU A 140 0.55 -1.72 0.92
CA GLU A 140 0.46 -2.63 2.08
C GLU A 140 -0.55 -3.75 1.89
N SER A 141 -1.77 -3.38 1.52
CA SER A 141 -2.82 -4.34 1.28
C SER A 141 -3.90 -3.75 0.40
N MET A 142 -4.68 -4.65 -0.20
CA MET A 142 -5.83 -4.29 -1.01
C MET A 142 -6.95 -5.30 -0.81
N PHE A 143 -8.17 -4.83 -1.04
CA PHE A 143 -9.38 -5.64 -0.91
C PHE A 143 -10.35 -5.29 -2.02
N HIS A 144 -11.23 -6.22 -2.35
CA HIS A 144 -12.35 -5.98 -3.24
C HIS A 144 -13.58 -6.77 -2.76
N ARG A 145 -14.75 -6.22 -3.05
CA ARG A 145 -16.09 -6.81 -2.87
C ARG A 145 -16.85 -6.86 -4.19
N GLU A 146 -16.46 -6.04 -5.17
CA GLU A 146 -16.90 -6.14 -6.55
C GLU A 146 -15.72 -6.43 -7.50
N THR A 147 -16.01 -7.13 -8.60
CA THR A 147 -15.02 -7.46 -9.62
C THR A 147 -14.29 -6.21 -10.12
N ASP A 148 -12.97 -6.34 -10.22
CA ASP A 148 -12.03 -5.32 -10.68
C ASP A 148 -11.86 -4.08 -9.78
N ALA A 149 -12.60 -3.93 -8.68
CA ALA A 149 -12.51 -2.74 -7.83
C ALA A 149 -11.09 -2.48 -7.29
N SER A 150 -10.42 -3.48 -6.69
CA SER A 150 -9.03 -3.30 -6.21
C SER A 150 -8.03 -3.02 -7.34
N LYS A 151 -8.27 -3.55 -8.55
CA LYS A 151 -7.42 -3.32 -9.71
C LYS A 151 -7.59 -1.90 -10.24
N VAL A 152 -8.82 -1.38 -10.25
CA VAL A 152 -9.09 0.02 -10.56
C VAL A 152 -8.41 0.92 -9.54
N ALA A 153 -8.51 0.61 -8.23
CA ALA A 153 -7.78 1.34 -7.20
C ALA A 153 -6.25 1.33 -7.44
N LEU A 154 -5.68 0.20 -7.84
CA LEU A 154 -4.25 0.11 -8.20
C LEU A 154 -3.89 0.99 -9.41
N VAL A 155 -4.73 1.04 -10.44
CA VAL A 155 -4.50 1.92 -11.61
C VAL A 155 -4.50 3.38 -11.19
N HIS A 156 -5.46 3.80 -10.36
CA HIS A 156 -5.53 5.17 -9.85
C HIS A 156 -4.36 5.49 -8.90
N LEU A 157 -3.89 4.52 -8.10
CA LEU A 157 -2.68 4.67 -7.31
C LEU A 157 -1.49 4.98 -8.22
N ILE A 158 -1.21 4.13 -9.22
CA ILE A 158 -0.03 4.27 -10.08
C ILE A 158 -0.07 5.59 -10.86
N ALA A 159 -1.26 5.99 -11.35
CA ALA A 159 -1.43 7.28 -12.01
C ALA A 159 -1.09 8.45 -11.07
N ARG A 160 -1.53 8.40 -9.80
CA ARG A 160 -1.19 9.39 -8.77
C ARG A 160 0.30 9.41 -8.47
N LEU A 161 0.93 8.24 -8.35
CA LEU A 161 2.37 8.11 -8.11
C LEU A 161 3.20 8.70 -9.26
N ARG A 162 2.83 8.41 -10.51
CA ARG A 162 3.50 8.99 -11.70
C ARG A 162 3.38 10.51 -11.70
N ARG A 163 2.17 11.03 -11.53
CA ARG A 163 1.92 12.48 -11.49
C ARG A 163 2.67 13.17 -10.33
N GLY A 164 2.72 12.51 -9.18
CA GLY A 164 3.40 12.99 -7.98
C GLY A 164 4.93 12.85 -8.01
N GLY A 165 5.53 12.36 -9.09
CA GLY A 165 6.99 12.22 -9.20
C GLY A 165 7.60 11.11 -8.35
N TYR A 166 6.78 10.16 -7.87
CA TYR A 166 7.29 8.98 -7.17
C TYR A 166 8.16 8.12 -8.08
N ARG A 167 9.11 7.42 -7.47
CA ARG A 167 10.14 6.63 -8.16
C ARG A 167 10.04 5.13 -7.87
N LEU A 168 9.39 4.77 -6.77
CA LEU A 168 9.29 3.39 -6.31
C LEU A 168 7.88 3.06 -5.84
N LEU A 169 7.29 2.01 -6.41
CA LEU A 169 6.13 1.33 -5.86
C LEU A 169 6.57 -0.07 -5.39
N ASP A 170 6.73 -0.22 -4.08
CA ASP A 170 7.06 -1.48 -3.42
C ASP A 170 5.78 -2.29 -3.16
N THR A 171 5.81 -3.57 -3.52
CA THR A 171 4.72 -4.53 -3.29
C THR A 171 5.11 -5.66 -2.34
N GLN A 172 6.25 -5.51 -1.65
CA GLN A 172 6.93 -6.44 -0.74
C GLN A 172 7.28 -7.78 -1.39
N PHE A 173 6.28 -8.52 -1.84
CA PHE A 173 6.39 -9.81 -2.50
C PHE A 173 5.75 -9.77 -3.89
N GLN A 174 6.25 -10.61 -4.79
CA GLN A 174 5.50 -10.92 -6.01
C GLN A 174 4.34 -11.85 -5.66
N THR A 175 3.17 -11.60 -6.27
CA THR A 175 2.02 -12.51 -6.17
C THR A 175 1.46 -12.80 -7.56
N ALA A 176 0.75 -13.93 -7.70
CA ALA A 176 0.06 -14.26 -8.95
C ALA A 176 -0.99 -13.21 -9.35
N HIS A 177 -1.57 -12.50 -8.36
CA HIS A 177 -2.47 -11.39 -8.64
C HIS A 177 -1.71 -10.20 -9.25
N LEU A 178 -0.56 -9.82 -8.69
CA LEU A 178 0.15 -8.63 -9.11
C LEU A 178 1.00 -8.84 -10.38
N SER A 179 1.35 -10.09 -10.71
CA SER A 179 2.15 -10.41 -11.91
C SER A 179 1.55 -9.90 -13.22
N GLN A 180 0.22 -9.78 -13.29
CA GLN A 180 -0.48 -9.21 -14.45
C GLN A 180 -0.23 -7.72 -14.67
N PHE A 181 0.46 -7.03 -13.74
CA PHE A 181 0.73 -5.60 -13.78
C PHE A 181 2.18 -5.25 -14.12
N GLY A 182 3.00 -6.25 -14.47
CA GLY A 182 4.41 -6.05 -14.77
C GLY A 182 5.30 -5.97 -13.52
N THR A 183 4.87 -6.56 -12.40
CA THR A 183 5.72 -6.68 -11.21
C THR A 183 7.07 -7.31 -11.56
N ARG A 184 8.12 -6.85 -10.90
CA ARG A 184 9.47 -7.43 -10.98
C ARG A 184 9.93 -7.83 -9.60
N GLU A 185 10.72 -8.90 -9.56
CA GLU A 185 11.48 -9.30 -8.39
C GLU A 185 12.88 -8.70 -8.50
N VAL A 186 13.35 -8.07 -7.43
CA VAL A 186 14.68 -7.46 -7.35
C VAL A 186 15.44 -8.01 -6.14
N PRO A 187 16.74 -8.34 -6.26
CA PRO A 187 17.56 -8.67 -5.11
C PRO A 187 17.61 -7.52 -4.10
N ARG A 188 17.71 -7.84 -2.82
CA ARG A 188 17.72 -6.87 -1.71
C ARG A 188 18.70 -5.72 -1.92
N GLU A 189 19.90 -5.99 -2.42
CA GLU A 189 20.94 -4.99 -2.66
C GLU A 189 20.49 -3.97 -3.72
N ALA A 190 19.98 -4.45 -4.86
CA ALA A 190 19.42 -3.58 -5.90
C ALA A 190 18.16 -2.84 -5.42
N TYR A 191 17.32 -3.49 -4.60
CA TYR A 191 16.17 -2.83 -3.98
C TYR A 191 16.58 -1.67 -3.08
N ARG A 192 17.63 -1.84 -2.26
CA ARG A 192 18.14 -0.78 -1.38
C ARG A 192 18.60 0.44 -2.16
N GLU A 193 19.28 0.25 -3.29
CA GLU A 193 19.68 1.36 -4.16
C GLU A 193 18.46 2.13 -4.70
N LEU A 194 17.42 1.41 -5.15
CA LEU A 194 16.16 2.02 -5.59
C LEU A 194 15.45 2.76 -4.46
N LEU A 195 15.41 2.16 -3.27
CA LEU A 195 14.76 2.71 -2.09
C LEU A 195 15.45 3.98 -1.60
N ASP A 196 16.77 3.96 -1.45
CA ASP A 196 17.55 5.13 -1.01
C ASP A 196 17.36 6.31 -1.96
N ALA A 197 17.41 6.04 -3.28
CA ALA A 197 17.17 7.06 -4.30
C ALA A 197 15.73 7.59 -4.32
N ALA A 198 14.74 6.76 -3.96
CA ALA A 198 13.34 7.14 -3.90
C ALA A 198 13.02 7.94 -2.62
N VAL A 199 13.50 7.50 -1.45
CA VAL A 199 13.30 8.19 -0.17
C VAL A 199 13.97 9.56 -0.15
N ALA A 200 15.10 9.73 -0.85
CA ALA A 200 15.77 11.02 -1.01
C ALA A 200 15.10 11.96 -2.03
N ALA A 201 14.10 11.48 -2.79
CA ALA A 201 13.33 12.29 -3.72
C ALA A 201 12.06 12.83 -3.08
N ASP A 202 11.51 13.90 -3.66
CA ASP A 202 10.22 14.46 -3.25
C ASP A 202 9.10 13.81 -4.06
N GLY A 203 8.25 13.03 -3.38
CA GLY A 203 6.97 12.55 -3.91
C GLY A 203 5.84 13.43 -3.41
N ASP A 204 4.99 13.91 -4.33
CA ASP A 204 3.81 14.70 -4.01
C ASP A 204 2.54 13.86 -4.18
N TRP A 205 2.08 13.25 -3.08
CA TRP A 205 0.80 12.54 -3.05
C TRP A 205 -0.36 13.42 -3.50
N TRP A 206 -0.30 14.73 -3.24
CA TRP A 206 -1.37 15.70 -3.45
C TRP A 206 -1.25 16.46 -4.78
N ALA A 207 -0.40 15.99 -5.71
CA ALA A 207 -0.32 16.52 -7.07
C ALA A 207 -1.67 16.49 -7.81
N TRP A 208 -2.58 15.62 -7.36
CA TRP A 208 -4.02 15.85 -7.47
C TRP A 208 -4.60 16.27 -6.10
N PRO A 209 -5.21 17.47 -6.01
CA PRO A 209 -5.76 18.01 -4.78
C PRO A 209 -6.74 17.06 -4.06
N ALA A 210 -6.75 17.15 -2.73
CA ALA A 210 -7.73 16.45 -1.91
C ALA A 210 -9.16 16.84 -2.28
N GLY A 211 -10.07 15.87 -2.29
CA GLY A 211 -11.48 16.07 -2.65
C GLY A 211 -11.76 16.26 -4.15
N GLN A 212 -10.73 16.35 -5.01
CA GLN A 212 -10.93 16.33 -6.45
C GLN A 212 -11.18 14.89 -6.92
N ALA A 213 -12.33 14.66 -7.55
CA ALA A 213 -12.60 13.42 -8.26
C ALA A 213 -11.68 13.32 -9.48
N VAL A 214 -10.92 12.22 -9.58
CA VAL A 214 -10.08 11.91 -10.74
C VAL A 214 -10.78 10.83 -11.54
N THR A 215 -11.16 11.15 -12.77
CA THR A 215 -11.79 10.21 -13.70
C THR A 215 -10.80 9.15 -14.16
N GLY A 216 -11.32 8.01 -14.63
CA GLY A 216 -10.52 6.99 -15.27
C GLY A 216 -9.84 7.50 -16.54
N GLY A 217 -10.45 8.45 -17.27
CA GLY A 217 -9.82 9.11 -18.41
C GLY A 217 -8.54 9.86 -18.03
N GLU A 218 -8.58 10.66 -16.97
CA GLU A 218 -7.42 11.39 -16.44
C GLU A 218 -6.35 10.44 -15.90
N ALA A 219 -6.74 9.42 -15.14
CA ALA A 219 -5.81 8.42 -14.63
C ALA A 219 -5.08 7.70 -15.78
N LEU A 220 -5.79 7.32 -16.85
CA LEU A 220 -5.19 6.66 -18.00
C LEU A 220 -4.26 7.58 -18.81
N ALA A 221 -4.52 8.88 -18.83
CA ALA A 221 -3.66 9.85 -19.50
C ALA A 221 -2.25 9.87 -18.87
N GLU A 222 -2.16 9.83 -17.53
CA GLU A 222 -0.88 9.76 -16.81
C GLU A 222 -0.10 8.47 -17.08
N LEU A 223 -0.78 7.39 -17.48
CA LEU A 223 -0.17 6.09 -17.76
C LEU A 223 0.24 5.90 -19.22
N SER A 224 -0.17 6.80 -20.12
CA SER A 224 0.03 6.66 -21.57
C SER A 224 1.32 7.30 -22.09
N GLY A 225 2.13 7.88 -21.21
CA GLY A 225 3.44 8.46 -21.51
C GLY A 225 4.60 7.52 -21.23
#